data_AF-A0A0C3JE24-F1
#
_entry.id   AF-A0A0C3JE24-F1
#
_cell.length_a   1.000
_cell.length_b   1.000
_cell.length_c   1.000
_cell.angle_alpha   90.00
_cell.angle_beta   90.00
_cell.angle_gamma   90.00
#
_symmetry.space_group_name_H-M   'P 1'
#
loop_
_entity.id
_entity.type
_entity.pdbx_description
1 polymer ?
#
loop_
_entity_poly.entity_id
_entity_poly.type
_entity_poly.pdbx_seq_one_letter_code
_entity_poly.pdbx_strand_id
1 'polypeptide(L)'
;MQLPRARTLVPAHLPHLPPEIWDQILDAAAYVPYSLPPEILERSHLIGHPYNSECRAALWSALLTNGAIVRVCKQWWHLAIRYLYRAIYIRDTRDLLSLRSTLQSYNEGKGTFSGVDPLGWWTQRVDIIFDNDIEGDADQKSLAGIFDFLPNVAIFSGTFSGSYSKTYLPLTVHALRDCASSLRIIDWTASDDNAPDPRILRQFEVLVKDLPKLRILNLPGLRQWADGTITNSTLTSVHTLCLRDLIEGFRYREQEQGTPLSLRELVLHAHPRWQEASWRSFLHHYGPHLTSVQLRAIGDPELISVYLPMVKQTCPNLRRLTLFLLSFSDMPTHSLPHIEYLGLSIRRLQCRAMFETLFSALLVLKEELPTLHIVQLLDQQIVEDLLRYNLPVVSDAVEQGLIGDAFRLEDHDGNPLSGE
;
A
#
# COMPACT_ATOMS: atom_id res chain seq x y z
N MET A 1 -33.86 -19.70 -32.09
CA MET A 1 -33.09 -19.70 -30.83
C MET A 1 -34.11 -19.68 -29.69
N GLN A 2 -34.40 -20.84 -29.09
CA GLN A 2 -35.41 -20.95 -28.02
C GLN A 2 -34.81 -20.46 -26.71
N LEU A 3 -35.47 -19.48 -26.07
CA LEU A 3 -35.11 -19.03 -24.72
C LEU A 3 -35.23 -20.22 -23.74
N PRO A 4 -34.25 -20.43 -22.85
CA PRO A 4 -34.32 -21.51 -21.88
C PRO A 4 -35.56 -21.33 -20.97
N ARG A 5 -36.34 -22.39 -20.83
CA ARG A 5 -37.52 -22.43 -19.93
C ARG A 5 -37.09 -22.06 -18.52
N ALA A 6 -37.84 -21.14 -17.89
CA ALA A 6 -37.67 -20.78 -16.49
C ALA A 6 -37.71 -22.04 -15.63
N ARG A 7 -36.57 -22.39 -15.01
CA ARG A 7 -36.51 -23.46 -14.01
C ARG A 7 -37.40 -23.05 -12.84
N THR A 8 -38.28 -23.95 -12.42
CA THR A 8 -39.03 -23.85 -11.16
C THR A 8 -38.02 -23.71 -10.03
N LEU A 9 -37.96 -22.51 -9.44
CA LEU A 9 -37.12 -22.21 -8.27
C LEU A 9 -37.69 -22.96 -7.07
N VAL A 10 -37.13 -24.14 -6.77
CA VAL A 10 -37.32 -24.76 -5.46
C VAL A 10 -36.74 -23.79 -4.43
N PRO A 11 -37.48 -23.40 -3.38
CA PRO A 11 -36.95 -22.52 -2.35
C PRO A 11 -35.73 -23.20 -1.72
N ALA A 12 -34.55 -22.59 -1.92
CA ALA A 12 -33.33 -23.05 -1.28
C ALA A 12 -33.47 -22.79 0.22
N HIS A 13 -33.80 -23.83 0.98
CA HIS A 13 -33.74 -23.76 2.44
C HIS A 13 -32.27 -23.73 2.84
N LEU A 14 -31.84 -22.60 3.40
CA LEU A 14 -30.54 -22.47 4.02
C LEU A 14 -30.43 -23.49 5.16
N PRO A 15 -29.27 -24.16 5.34
CA PRO A 15 -29.04 -24.93 6.55
C PRO A 15 -29.23 -24.01 7.77
N HIS A 16 -29.90 -24.53 8.80
CA HIS A 16 -30.08 -23.82 10.06
C HIS A 16 -28.73 -23.72 10.79
N LEU A 17 -27.97 -22.67 10.48
CA LEU A 17 -26.77 -22.28 11.21
C LEU A 17 -27.05 -21.01 12.03
N PRO A 18 -26.44 -20.87 13.22
CA PRO A 18 -26.47 -19.62 13.97
C PRO A 18 -25.92 -18.45 13.14
N PRO A 19 -26.42 -17.21 13.33
CA PRO A 19 -25.93 -16.03 12.61
C PRO A 19 -24.41 -15.82 12.73
N GLU A 20 -23.82 -16.17 13.87
CA GLU A 20 -22.39 -16.06 14.13
C GLU A 20 -21.56 -17.01 13.26
N ILE A 21 -22.11 -18.18 12.91
CA ILE A 21 -21.45 -19.13 12.01
C ILE A 21 -21.54 -18.63 10.57
N TRP A 22 -22.68 -18.05 10.16
CA TRP A 22 -22.80 -17.39 8.87
C TRP A 22 -21.85 -16.21 8.74
N ASP A 23 -21.68 -15.42 9.80
CA ASP A 23 -20.71 -14.33 9.90
C ASP A 23 -19.29 -14.82 9.59
N GLN A 24 -18.83 -15.87 10.29
CA GLN A 24 -17.50 -16.44 10.07
C GLN A 24 -17.31 -17.01 8.67
N ILE A 25 -18.31 -17.71 8.13
CA ILE A 25 -18.25 -18.25 6.76
C ILE A 25 -18.13 -17.13 5.74
N LEU A 26 -18.93 -16.08 5.88
CA LEU A 26 -18.93 -14.94 4.97
C LEU A 26 -17.67 -14.09 5.10
N ASP A 27 -17.16 -13.90 6.32
CA ASP A 27 -15.90 -13.21 6.55
C ASP A 27 -14.75 -13.99 5.90
N ALA A 28 -14.68 -15.31 6.09
CA ALA A 28 -13.68 -16.16 5.45
C ALA A 28 -13.82 -16.18 3.92
N ALA A 29 -15.04 -16.18 3.38
CA ALA A 29 -15.28 -16.15 1.93
C ALA A 29 -14.96 -14.80 1.29
N ALA A 30 -15.10 -13.71 2.04
CA ALA A 30 -14.80 -12.35 1.62
C ALA A 30 -13.37 -11.91 1.97
N TYR A 31 -12.63 -12.75 2.72
CA TYR A 31 -11.30 -12.42 3.22
C TYR A 31 -10.31 -12.27 2.07
N VAL A 32 -9.67 -11.11 2.02
CA VAL A 32 -8.53 -10.85 1.16
C VAL A 32 -7.37 -10.48 2.08
N PRO A 33 -6.31 -11.31 2.15
CA PRO A 33 -5.17 -11.04 3.03
C PRO A 33 -4.61 -9.65 2.81
N TYR A 34 -4.27 -8.96 3.90
CA TYR A 34 -3.64 -7.64 3.87
C TYR A 34 -4.49 -6.55 3.21
N SER A 35 -5.78 -6.79 3.00
CA SER A 35 -6.67 -5.83 2.34
C SER A 35 -7.12 -4.66 3.21
N LEU A 36 -7.14 -4.90 4.53
CA LEU A 36 -7.76 -4.06 5.55
C LEU A 36 -6.87 -3.99 6.81
N PRO A 37 -7.07 -2.98 7.69
CA PRO A 37 -6.35 -2.92 8.96
C PRO A 37 -6.83 -3.98 9.95
N PRO A 38 -5.96 -4.52 10.82
CA PRO A 38 -4.57 -4.10 11.00
C PRO A 38 -3.56 -4.71 10.01
N GLU A 39 -3.89 -5.82 9.33
CA GLU A 39 -2.96 -6.62 8.51
C GLU A 39 -2.20 -5.81 7.45
N ILE A 40 -2.87 -4.90 6.75
CA ILE A 40 -2.21 -4.07 5.73
C ILE A 40 -1.05 -3.22 6.30
N LEU A 41 -1.09 -2.90 7.60
CA LEU A 41 -0.03 -2.13 8.27
C LEU A 41 1.25 -2.96 8.45
N GLU A 42 1.15 -4.28 8.45
CA GLU A 42 2.30 -5.21 8.54
C GLU A 42 3.01 -5.35 7.19
N ARG A 43 2.30 -5.06 6.10
CA ARG A 43 2.81 -5.11 4.72
C ARG A 43 2.95 -3.71 4.11
N SER A 44 3.41 -2.74 4.90
CA SER A 44 3.69 -1.36 4.44
C SER A 44 4.57 -1.31 3.18
N HIS A 45 5.47 -2.28 3.02
CA HIS A 45 6.33 -2.46 1.84
C HIS A 45 5.61 -2.79 0.54
N LEU A 46 4.36 -3.23 0.58
CA LEU A 46 3.59 -3.46 -0.63
C LEU A 46 2.97 -2.15 -1.13
N ILE A 47 2.68 -1.19 -0.24
CA ILE A 47 1.84 -0.02 -0.53
C ILE A 47 2.30 0.76 -1.78
N GLY A 48 1.30 1.31 -2.49
CA GLY A 48 1.44 1.92 -3.80
C GLY A 48 1.22 0.90 -4.92
N HIS A 49 1.90 1.09 -6.05
CA HIS A 49 1.66 0.29 -7.26
C HIS A 49 1.75 -1.24 -7.07
N PRO A 50 2.75 -1.82 -6.37
CA PRO A 50 2.86 -3.28 -6.23
C PRO A 50 1.64 -3.90 -5.52
N TYR A 51 1.26 -3.34 -4.37
CA TYR A 51 0.04 -3.72 -3.67
C TYR A 51 -1.18 -3.57 -4.56
N ASN A 52 -1.27 -2.44 -5.26
CA ASN A 52 -2.40 -2.13 -6.12
C ASN A 52 -2.51 -3.05 -7.34
N SER A 53 -1.47 -3.75 -7.80
CA SER A 53 -1.59 -4.74 -8.88
C SER A 53 -2.07 -6.10 -8.39
N GLU A 54 -1.49 -6.61 -7.30
CA GLU A 54 -1.75 -7.97 -6.82
C GLU A 54 -3.03 -8.03 -5.97
N CYS A 55 -3.13 -7.19 -4.95
CA CYS A 55 -4.27 -7.19 -4.04
C CYS A 55 -5.55 -6.75 -4.74
N ARG A 56 -5.46 -5.91 -5.79
CA ARG A 56 -6.64 -5.44 -6.54
C ARG A 56 -7.35 -6.57 -7.27
N ALA A 57 -6.62 -7.52 -7.85
CA ALA A 57 -7.23 -8.67 -8.51
C ALA A 57 -8.00 -9.54 -7.48
N ALA A 58 -7.39 -9.79 -6.32
CA ALA A 58 -8.02 -10.53 -5.23
C ALA A 58 -9.24 -9.79 -4.65
N LEU A 59 -9.12 -8.49 -4.38
CA LEU A 59 -10.22 -7.61 -3.95
C LEU A 59 -11.38 -7.61 -4.94
N TRP A 60 -11.09 -7.50 -6.24
CA TRP A 60 -12.11 -7.55 -7.27
C TRP A 60 -12.81 -8.91 -7.32
N SER A 61 -12.07 -10.01 -7.20
CA SER A 61 -12.63 -11.36 -7.11
C SER A 61 -13.55 -11.52 -5.89
N ALA A 62 -13.13 -11.00 -4.74
CA ALA A 62 -13.94 -10.99 -3.52
C ALA A 62 -15.22 -10.15 -3.69
N LEU A 63 -15.14 -8.98 -4.34
CA LEU A 63 -16.31 -8.15 -4.64
C LEU A 63 -17.31 -8.85 -5.56
N LEU A 64 -16.84 -9.55 -6.59
CA LEU A 64 -17.72 -10.33 -7.47
C LEU A 64 -18.40 -11.47 -6.70
N THR A 65 -17.65 -12.16 -5.85
CA THR A 65 -18.16 -13.23 -4.98
C THR A 65 -19.22 -12.70 -4.02
N ASN A 66 -18.93 -11.60 -3.31
CA ASN A 66 -19.86 -10.94 -2.40
C ASN A 66 -21.12 -10.46 -3.13
N GLY A 67 -20.94 -9.89 -4.34
CA GLY A 67 -22.03 -9.47 -5.21
C GLY A 67 -22.94 -10.62 -5.63
N ALA A 68 -22.39 -11.81 -5.88
CA ALA A 68 -23.18 -13.01 -6.16
C ALA A 68 -23.95 -13.50 -4.93
N ILE A 69 -23.30 -13.51 -3.76
CA ILE A 69 -23.91 -13.95 -2.50
C ILE A 69 -25.13 -13.09 -2.15
N VAL A 70 -25.00 -11.75 -2.17
CA VAL A 70 -26.11 -10.86 -1.79
C VAL A 70 -27.32 -10.97 -2.73
N ARG A 71 -27.16 -11.54 -3.92
CA ARG A 71 -28.22 -11.71 -4.93
C ARG A 71 -28.99 -13.02 -4.81
N VAL A 72 -28.57 -13.95 -3.94
CA VAL A 72 -29.20 -15.28 -3.82
C VAL A 72 -30.64 -15.16 -3.32
N CYS A 73 -30.85 -14.55 -2.15
CA CYS A 73 -32.17 -14.25 -1.59
C CYS A 73 -32.08 -13.12 -0.55
N LYS A 74 -33.22 -12.66 -0.02
CA LYS A 74 -33.27 -11.59 1.00
C LYS A 74 -32.47 -11.92 2.25
N GLN A 75 -32.48 -13.18 2.69
CA GLN A 75 -31.72 -13.60 3.87
C GLN A 75 -30.21 -13.51 3.63
N TRP A 76 -29.72 -14.00 2.48
CA TRP A 76 -28.31 -13.84 2.11
C TRP A 76 -27.92 -12.37 1.94
N TRP A 77 -28.81 -11.54 1.39
CA TRP A 77 -28.60 -10.11 1.32
C TRP A 77 -28.34 -9.54 2.71
N HIS A 78 -29.18 -9.85 3.70
CA HIS A 78 -29.00 -9.39 5.09
C HIS A 78 -27.67 -9.79 5.72
N LEU A 79 -27.26 -11.03 5.50
CA LEU A 79 -26.03 -11.55 6.09
C LEU A 79 -24.78 -10.98 5.40
N ALA A 80 -24.84 -10.81 4.08
CA ALA A 80 -23.65 -10.56 3.27
C ALA A 80 -23.43 -9.09 2.87
N ILE A 81 -24.45 -8.22 2.97
CA ILE A 81 -24.39 -6.86 2.43
C ILE A 81 -23.23 -6.03 2.99
N ARG A 82 -22.90 -6.19 4.29
CA ARG A 82 -21.77 -5.49 4.91
C ARG A 82 -20.42 -5.87 4.29
N TYR A 83 -20.23 -7.11 3.85
CA TYR A 83 -18.98 -7.55 3.23
C TYR A 83 -18.84 -7.02 1.81
N LEU A 84 -19.97 -6.84 1.10
CA LEU A 84 -19.98 -6.18 -0.20
C LEU A 84 -19.56 -4.71 -0.10
N TYR A 85 -20.03 -3.99 0.92
CA TYR A 85 -19.71 -2.56 1.11
C TYR A 85 -18.44 -2.31 1.93
N ARG A 86 -17.79 -3.35 2.48
CA ARG A 86 -16.57 -3.21 3.29
C ARG A 86 -15.41 -2.56 2.52
N ALA A 87 -15.32 -2.85 1.23
CA ALA A 87 -14.39 -2.21 0.30
C ALA A 87 -15.16 -1.72 -0.93
N ILE A 88 -14.95 -0.47 -1.33
CA ILE A 88 -15.62 0.15 -2.47
C ILE A 88 -14.56 0.48 -3.53
N TYR A 89 -14.91 0.18 -4.79
CA TYR A 89 -14.06 0.45 -5.94
C TYR A 89 -14.80 1.33 -6.95
N ILE A 90 -14.23 2.49 -7.28
CA ILE A 90 -14.84 3.50 -8.17
C ILE A 90 -13.94 3.67 -9.39
N ARG A 91 -14.42 3.29 -10.57
CA ARG A 91 -13.62 3.31 -11.82
C ARG A 91 -13.94 4.45 -12.77
N ASP A 92 -15.17 4.95 -12.70
CA ASP A 92 -15.63 6.02 -13.58
C ASP A 92 -16.72 6.83 -12.88
N THR A 93 -17.13 7.93 -13.52
CA THR A 93 -18.21 8.79 -13.05
C THR A 93 -19.53 8.03 -12.88
N ARG A 94 -19.83 7.03 -13.70
CA ARG A 94 -21.10 6.29 -13.60
C ARG A 94 -21.12 5.42 -12.35
N ASP A 95 -20.03 4.73 -12.06
CA ASP A 95 -19.84 3.98 -10.82
C ASP A 95 -20.02 4.92 -9.61
N LEU A 96 -19.40 6.11 -9.66
CA LEU A 96 -19.51 7.13 -8.61
C LEU A 96 -20.95 7.62 -8.40
N LEU A 97 -21.64 8.05 -9.46
CA LEU A 97 -23.00 8.59 -9.36
C LEU A 97 -23.99 7.51 -8.91
N SER A 98 -23.86 6.28 -9.42
CA SER A 98 -24.66 5.13 -9.02
C SER A 98 -24.47 4.80 -7.54
N LEU A 99 -23.21 4.76 -7.09
CA LEU A 99 -22.88 4.53 -5.69
C LEU A 99 -23.46 5.63 -4.80
N ARG A 100 -23.23 6.90 -5.14
CA ARG A 100 -23.73 8.05 -4.38
C ARG A 100 -25.25 8.00 -4.21
N SER A 101 -25.97 7.78 -5.30
CA SER A 101 -27.44 7.65 -5.29
C SER A 101 -27.91 6.49 -4.40
N THR A 102 -27.19 5.37 -4.45
CA THR A 102 -27.48 4.19 -3.62
C THR A 102 -27.23 4.49 -2.14
N LEU A 103 -26.07 5.04 -1.79
CA LEU A 103 -25.73 5.41 -0.40
C LEU A 103 -26.72 6.42 0.16
N GLN A 104 -27.05 7.46 -0.60
CA GLN A 104 -28.04 8.46 -0.22
C GLN A 104 -29.42 7.84 0.02
N SER A 105 -29.88 6.97 -0.90
CA SER A 105 -31.20 6.33 -0.76
C SER A 105 -31.30 5.51 0.52
N TYR A 106 -30.26 4.74 0.86
CA TYR A 106 -30.25 3.95 2.09
C TYR A 106 -30.13 4.82 3.34
N ASN A 107 -29.38 5.91 3.26
CA ASN A 107 -29.29 6.89 4.34
C ASN A 107 -30.64 7.58 4.62
N GLU A 108 -31.46 7.81 3.57
CA GLU A 108 -32.83 8.31 3.67
C GLU A 108 -33.85 7.25 4.16
N GLY A 109 -33.40 6.04 4.50
CA GLY A 109 -34.26 4.96 4.98
C GLY A 109 -34.89 4.12 3.86
N LYS A 110 -34.57 4.38 2.59
CA LYS A 110 -35.12 3.61 1.46
C LYS A 110 -34.34 2.30 1.35
N GLY A 111 -34.98 1.20 1.70
CA GLY A 111 -34.39 -0.14 1.61
C GLY A 111 -33.62 -0.58 2.86
N THR A 112 -33.61 0.23 3.93
CA THR A 112 -33.12 -0.19 5.25
C THR A 112 -34.25 -0.73 6.11
N PHE A 113 -33.91 -1.65 7.00
CA PHE A 113 -34.79 -2.08 8.08
C PHE A 113 -34.50 -1.21 9.30
N SER A 114 -35.50 -0.97 10.13
CA SER A 114 -35.31 -0.22 11.37
C SER A 114 -34.23 -0.90 12.23
N GLY A 115 -33.23 -0.15 12.65
CA GLY A 115 -32.10 -0.64 13.46
C GLY A 115 -30.92 -1.22 12.68
N VAL A 116 -30.92 -1.17 11.34
CA VAL A 116 -29.75 -1.55 10.52
C VAL A 116 -28.98 -0.30 10.12
N ASP A 117 -27.66 -0.33 10.29
CA ASP A 117 -26.79 0.77 9.87
C ASP A 117 -26.87 1.02 8.35
N PRO A 118 -26.76 2.28 7.88
CA PRO A 118 -26.69 2.60 6.46
C PRO A 118 -25.55 1.85 5.75
N LEU A 119 -25.68 1.60 4.45
CA LEU A 119 -24.71 0.80 3.70
C LEU A 119 -23.26 1.29 3.84
N GLY A 120 -23.07 2.62 3.81
CA GLY A 120 -21.75 3.24 3.90
C GLY A 120 -21.09 3.13 5.27
N TRP A 121 -21.84 2.76 6.32
CA TRP A 121 -21.30 2.50 7.66
C TRP A 121 -20.28 1.35 7.66
N TRP A 122 -20.46 0.37 6.79
CA TRP A 122 -19.59 -0.80 6.73
C TRP A 122 -18.30 -0.55 5.96
N THR A 123 -18.18 0.57 5.25
CA THR A 123 -17.06 0.87 4.38
C THR A 123 -15.80 1.20 5.18
N GLN A 124 -14.78 0.37 5.00
CA GLN A 124 -13.46 0.55 5.59
C GLN A 124 -12.40 0.95 4.56
N ARG A 125 -12.64 0.65 3.28
CA ARG A 125 -11.69 0.92 2.19
C ARG A 125 -12.40 1.54 1.00
N VAL A 126 -11.81 2.61 0.47
CA VAL A 126 -12.26 3.26 -0.77
C VAL A 126 -11.08 3.34 -1.73
N ASP A 127 -11.22 2.70 -2.88
CA ASP A 127 -10.27 2.73 -3.99
C ASP A 127 -10.90 3.50 -5.16
N ILE A 128 -10.23 4.55 -5.64
CA ILE A 128 -10.67 5.38 -6.77
C ILE A 128 -9.64 5.27 -7.87
N ILE A 129 -10.08 4.87 -9.05
CA ILE A 129 -9.23 4.75 -10.24
C ILE A 129 -9.92 5.48 -11.36
N PHE A 130 -9.39 6.63 -11.75
CA PHE A 130 -9.89 7.37 -12.90
C PHE A 130 -8.83 7.32 -13.99
N ASP A 131 -9.10 6.47 -14.99
CA ASP A 131 -8.23 6.31 -16.16
C ASP A 131 -8.59 7.27 -17.29
N ASN A 132 -9.84 7.76 -17.33
CA ASN A 132 -10.38 8.58 -18.41
C ASN A 132 -10.65 10.01 -17.98
N ASP A 133 -10.83 10.87 -19.00
CA ASP A 133 -11.09 12.27 -18.79
C ASP A 133 -12.48 12.52 -18.16
N ILE A 134 -12.49 13.01 -16.92
CA ILE A 134 -13.71 13.44 -16.23
C ILE A 134 -13.74 14.96 -16.19
N GLU A 135 -14.61 15.56 -17.00
CA GLU A 135 -14.56 16.99 -17.33
C GLU A 135 -15.44 17.90 -16.44
N GLY A 136 -15.94 17.46 -15.28
CA GLY A 136 -16.99 18.21 -14.55
C GLY A 136 -16.80 18.47 -13.05
N ASP A 137 -17.03 19.72 -12.62
CA ASP A 137 -17.21 20.12 -11.21
C ASP A 137 -18.26 19.27 -10.46
N ALA A 138 -19.28 18.79 -11.19
CA ALA A 138 -20.36 17.97 -10.64
C ALA A 138 -19.84 16.60 -10.13
N ASP A 139 -18.84 16.05 -10.81
CA ASP A 139 -18.27 14.75 -10.47
C ASP A 139 -17.36 14.88 -9.26
N GLN A 140 -16.62 15.99 -9.15
CA GLN A 140 -15.87 16.30 -7.94
C GLN A 140 -16.77 16.46 -6.71
N LYS A 141 -17.86 17.22 -6.83
CA LYS A 141 -18.84 17.37 -5.74
C LYS A 141 -19.48 16.03 -5.39
N SER A 142 -19.71 15.17 -6.38
CA SER A 142 -20.22 13.83 -6.14
C SER A 142 -19.22 12.94 -5.42
N LEU A 143 -17.93 13.04 -5.76
CA LEU A 143 -16.87 12.31 -5.08
C LEU A 143 -16.67 12.77 -3.64
N ALA A 144 -16.68 14.07 -3.39
CA ALA A 144 -16.62 14.58 -2.03
C ALA A 144 -17.86 14.13 -1.24
N GLY A 145 -19.05 14.29 -1.82
CA GLY A 145 -20.31 13.95 -1.16
C GLY A 145 -20.57 12.46 -0.94
N ILE A 146 -19.75 11.53 -1.46
CA ILE A 146 -19.87 10.14 -1.01
C ILE A 146 -19.34 9.95 0.41
N PHE A 147 -18.31 10.70 0.83
CA PHE A 147 -17.69 10.54 2.14
C PHE A 147 -18.61 10.94 3.29
N ASP A 148 -19.60 11.81 3.03
CA ASP A 148 -20.72 12.10 3.95
C ASP A 148 -21.44 10.83 4.42
N PHE A 149 -21.38 9.75 3.65
CA PHE A 149 -22.01 8.46 3.95
C PHE A 149 -21.01 7.39 4.43
N LEU A 150 -19.72 7.68 4.52
CA LEU A 150 -18.66 6.68 4.76
C LEU A 150 -17.86 6.99 6.04
N PRO A 151 -18.47 7.02 7.23
CA PRO A 151 -17.83 7.52 8.45
C PRO A 151 -16.67 6.64 8.96
N ASN A 152 -16.57 5.39 8.50
CA ASN A 152 -15.62 4.39 9.01
C ASN A 152 -14.46 4.09 8.06
N VAL A 153 -14.21 4.94 7.06
CA VAL A 153 -13.12 4.75 6.10
C VAL A 153 -11.78 4.76 6.82
N ALA A 154 -11.06 3.64 6.72
CA ALA A 154 -9.72 3.47 7.28
C ALA A 154 -8.63 3.55 6.20
N ILE A 155 -8.97 3.22 4.96
CA ILE A 155 -8.06 3.26 3.81
C ILE A 155 -8.70 4.07 2.69
N PHE A 156 -7.99 5.11 2.26
CA PHE A 156 -8.26 5.79 1.00
C PHE A 156 -7.12 5.51 0.03
N SER A 157 -7.42 4.97 -1.15
CA SER A 157 -6.49 4.83 -2.26
C SER A 157 -7.03 5.55 -3.48
N GLY A 158 -6.26 6.50 -4.02
CA GLY A 158 -6.59 7.25 -5.22
C GLY A 158 -5.50 7.10 -6.26
N THR A 159 -5.85 6.55 -7.41
CA THR A 159 -5.01 6.55 -8.61
C THR A 159 -5.60 7.50 -9.64
N PHE A 160 -4.93 8.62 -9.86
CA PHE A 160 -5.39 9.67 -10.78
C PHE A 160 -4.38 9.83 -11.91
N SER A 161 -4.82 9.53 -13.14
CA SER A 161 -4.04 9.84 -14.35
C SER A 161 -4.18 11.32 -14.71
N GLY A 162 -3.33 11.85 -15.58
CA GLY A 162 -3.55 13.14 -16.25
C GLY A 162 -3.76 14.36 -15.31
N SER A 163 -4.47 15.36 -15.83
CA SER A 163 -4.72 16.65 -15.15
C SER A 163 -5.63 16.54 -13.92
N TYR A 164 -6.18 15.36 -13.60
CA TYR A 164 -7.19 15.15 -12.56
C TYR A 164 -6.71 15.42 -11.13
N SER A 165 -5.42 15.24 -10.87
CA SER A 165 -4.86 15.52 -9.54
C SER A 165 -5.07 16.97 -9.10
N LYS A 166 -5.25 17.90 -10.04
CA LYS A 166 -5.49 19.32 -9.74
C LYS A 166 -6.96 19.60 -9.43
N THR A 167 -7.88 18.94 -10.14
CA THR A 167 -9.30 19.25 -10.01
C THR A 167 -9.90 18.60 -8.75
N TYR A 168 -9.65 17.31 -8.50
CA TYR A 168 -10.41 16.56 -7.49
C TYR A 168 -9.97 16.79 -6.05
N LEU A 169 -8.68 17.00 -5.86
CA LEU A 169 -8.02 16.95 -4.56
C LEU A 169 -8.59 17.91 -3.51
N PRO A 170 -8.97 19.18 -3.81
CA PRO A 170 -9.48 20.09 -2.79
C PRO A 170 -10.72 19.58 -2.06
N LEU A 171 -11.79 19.23 -2.81
CA LEU A 171 -13.05 18.79 -2.19
C LEU A 171 -12.91 17.40 -1.55
N THR A 172 -12.14 16.49 -2.15
CA THR A 172 -11.89 15.17 -1.55
C THR A 172 -11.10 15.28 -0.26
N VAL A 173 -10.07 16.11 -0.19
CA VAL A 173 -9.31 16.37 1.05
C VAL A 173 -10.20 16.94 2.13
N HIS A 174 -11.10 17.86 1.78
CA HIS A 174 -12.05 18.39 2.74
C HIS A 174 -12.96 17.29 3.29
N ALA A 175 -13.53 16.45 2.42
CA ALA A 175 -14.45 15.39 2.81
C ALA A 175 -13.77 14.26 3.61
N LEU A 176 -12.49 13.98 3.35
CA LEU A 176 -11.72 13.02 4.14
C LEU A 176 -11.55 13.44 5.60
N ARG A 177 -11.70 14.73 5.93
CA ARG A 177 -11.70 15.21 7.31
C ARG A 177 -12.85 14.60 8.13
N ASP A 178 -13.99 14.31 7.51
CA ASP A 178 -15.12 13.68 8.19
C ASP A 178 -14.80 12.22 8.58
N CYS A 179 -13.82 11.61 7.91
CA CYS A 179 -13.29 10.28 8.22
C CYS A 179 -12.05 10.33 9.13
N ALA A 180 -11.70 11.49 9.71
CA ALA A 180 -10.42 11.69 10.39
C ALA A 180 -10.16 10.72 11.55
N SER A 181 -11.24 10.33 12.25
CA SER A 181 -11.15 9.45 13.41
C SER A 181 -10.90 7.97 13.06
N SER A 182 -11.11 7.57 11.80
CA SER A 182 -10.97 6.20 11.31
C SER A 182 -9.80 6.01 10.34
N LEU A 183 -9.43 7.06 9.59
CA LEU A 183 -8.38 7.02 8.57
C LEU A 183 -7.03 6.59 9.14
N ARG A 184 -6.45 5.56 8.52
CA ARG A 184 -5.13 4.99 8.86
C ARG A 184 -4.17 5.01 7.69
N ILE A 185 -4.68 4.94 6.46
CA ILE A 185 -3.87 4.90 5.25
C ILE A 185 -4.45 5.89 4.24
N ILE A 186 -3.57 6.75 3.72
CA ILE A 186 -3.82 7.53 2.52
C ILE A 186 -2.77 7.12 1.49
N ASP A 187 -3.24 6.47 0.44
CA ASP A 187 -2.47 6.17 -0.75
C ASP A 187 -2.95 7.07 -1.88
N TRP A 188 -2.12 7.99 -2.33
CA TRP A 188 -2.44 8.91 -3.40
C TRP A 188 -1.36 8.81 -4.48
N THR A 189 -1.58 7.90 -5.42
CA THR A 189 -0.67 7.67 -6.53
C THR A 189 -1.13 8.49 -7.74
N ALA A 190 -0.50 9.63 -7.98
CA ALA A 190 -0.73 10.44 -9.18
C ALA A 190 0.29 10.08 -10.29
N SER A 191 -0.12 10.16 -11.55
CA SER A 191 0.80 10.02 -12.69
C SER A 191 1.91 11.07 -12.64
N ASP A 192 3.11 10.68 -13.08
CA ASP A 192 4.38 11.39 -12.89
C ASP A 192 4.37 12.85 -13.36
N ASP A 193 3.56 13.18 -14.37
CA ASP A 193 3.58 14.49 -15.00
C ASP A 193 2.77 15.58 -14.27
N ASN A 194 1.94 15.21 -13.29
CA ASN A 194 0.96 16.13 -12.71
C ASN A 194 1.13 16.31 -11.20
N ALA A 195 2.17 17.07 -10.85
CA ALA A 195 2.31 17.60 -9.49
C ALA A 195 1.06 18.39 -9.09
N PRO A 196 0.49 18.14 -7.89
CA PRO A 196 -0.67 18.90 -7.42
C PRO A 196 -0.35 20.38 -7.28
N ASP A 197 -1.37 21.23 -7.33
CA ASP A 197 -1.22 22.67 -7.05
C ASP A 197 -0.68 22.86 -5.60
N PRO A 198 0.30 23.75 -5.34
CA PRO A 198 0.81 23.97 -3.99
C PRO A 198 -0.26 24.32 -2.95
N ARG A 199 -1.36 24.99 -3.34
CA ARG A 199 -2.49 25.31 -2.45
C ARG A 199 -3.20 24.06 -1.97
N ILE A 200 -3.34 23.08 -2.86
CA ILE A 200 -3.93 21.78 -2.55
C ILE A 200 -3.05 21.05 -1.54
N LEU A 201 -1.73 21.15 -1.71
CA LEU A 201 -0.77 20.51 -0.83
C LEU A 201 -0.81 21.13 0.58
N ARG A 202 -1.11 22.43 0.71
CA ARG A 202 -1.42 23.05 2.03
C ARG A 202 -2.64 22.43 2.68
N GLN A 203 -3.72 22.27 1.93
CA GLN A 203 -4.95 21.68 2.46
C GLN A 203 -4.72 20.25 2.91
N PHE A 204 -3.94 19.51 2.12
CA PHE A 204 -3.57 18.14 2.44
C PHE A 204 -2.66 18.07 3.68
N GLU A 205 -1.68 18.95 3.82
CA GLU A 205 -0.87 19.07 5.04
C GLU A 205 -1.73 19.33 6.28
N VAL A 206 -2.68 20.27 6.18
CA VAL A 206 -3.61 20.56 7.28
C VAL A 206 -4.46 19.33 7.60
N LEU A 207 -4.98 18.63 6.59
CA LEU A 207 -5.70 17.38 6.79
C LEU A 207 -4.83 16.38 7.56
N VAL A 208 -3.61 16.11 7.12
CA VAL A 208 -2.73 15.12 7.76
C VAL A 208 -2.50 15.43 9.25
N LYS A 209 -2.34 16.70 9.61
CA LYS A 209 -2.24 17.14 11.02
C LYS A 209 -3.51 16.83 11.83
N ASP A 210 -4.67 16.85 11.17
CA ASP A 210 -5.97 16.53 11.76
C ASP A 210 -6.26 15.01 11.81
N LEU A 211 -5.35 14.14 11.33
CA LEU A 211 -5.55 12.68 11.28
C LEU A 211 -4.78 11.94 12.40
N PRO A 212 -5.36 11.76 13.60
CA PRO A 212 -4.65 11.21 14.75
C PRO A 212 -4.29 9.72 14.62
N LYS A 213 -4.97 8.99 13.72
CA LYS A 213 -4.75 7.55 13.50
C LYS A 213 -4.04 7.23 12.19
N LEU A 214 -3.66 8.24 11.41
CA LEU A 214 -2.93 8.04 10.15
C LEU A 214 -1.60 7.36 10.46
N ARG A 215 -1.36 6.19 9.86
CA ARG A 215 -0.13 5.41 10.01
C ARG A 215 0.70 5.42 8.74
N ILE A 216 0.06 5.39 7.57
CA ILE A 216 0.77 5.29 6.30
C ILE A 216 0.32 6.41 5.38
N LEU A 217 1.30 7.16 4.91
CA LEU A 217 1.12 8.25 3.98
C LEU A 217 1.92 7.98 2.72
N ASN A 218 1.25 7.56 1.65
CA ASN A 218 1.88 7.33 0.35
C ASN A 218 1.49 8.43 -0.65
N LEU A 219 2.46 9.29 -0.97
CA LEU A 219 2.27 10.44 -1.85
C LEU A 219 3.48 10.58 -2.78
N PRO A 220 3.69 9.65 -3.73
CA PRO A 220 4.84 9.71 -4.63
C PRO A 220 4.77 10.93 -5.56
N GLY A 221 3.58 11.51 -5.79
CA GLY A 221 3.41 12.70 -6.63
C GLY A 221 3.70 14.04 -5.92
N LEU A 222 4.00 14.03 -4.61
CA LEU A 222 4.31 15.25 -3.86
C LEU A 222 5.68 15.79 -4.27
N ARG A 223 5.71 16.63 -5.31
CA ARG A 223 6.92 17.38 -5.61
C ARG A 223 7.13 18.49 -4.58
N GLN A 224 6.06 19.22 -4.20
CA GLN A 224 6.08 20.34 -3.25
C GLN A 224 5.27 19.97 -1.99
N TRP A 225 5.85 20.06 -0.80
CA TRP A 225 5.04 20.61 0.30
C TRP A 225 4.98 22.11 0.04
N ALA A 226 3.90 22.78 0.41
CA ALA A 226 3.61 24.11 -0.14
C ALA A 226 4.58 25.23 0.28
N ASP A 227 5.48 24.94 1.20
CA ASP A 227 6.64 25.73 1.60
C ASP A 227 7.95 24.94 1.50
N GLY A 228 7.91 23.75 0.90
CA GLY A 228 9.01 22.81 0.81
C GLY A 228 9.37 22.17 2.15
N THR A 229 8.46 22.15 3.13
CA THR A 229 8.76 21.59 4.46
C THR A 229 7.78 20.51 4.87
N ILE A 230 8.30 19.38 5.35
CA ILE A 230 7.52 18.40 6.12
C ILE A 230 7.76 18.77 7.58
N THR A 231 6.70 19.13 8.29
CA THR A 231 6.78 19.53 9.70
C THR A 231 6.63 18.33 10.63
N ASN A 232 7.21 18.41 11.84
CA ASN A 232 7.09 17.34 12.83
C ASN A 232 5.62 17.04 13.18
N SER A 233 4.76 18.07 13.23
CA SER A 233 3.34 17.93 13.54
C SER A 233 2.59 17.04 12.55
N THR A 234 2.92 17.14 11.26
CA THR A 234 2.41 16.24 10.20
C THR A 234 2.79 14.78 10.44
N LEU A 235 3.94 14.52 11.04
CA LEU A 235 4.50 13.17 11.22
C LEU A 235 4.32 12.62 12.64
N THR A 236 3.44 13.23 13.44
CA THR A 236 3.14 12.79 14.81
C THR A 236 2.44 11.45 14.85
N SER A 237 1.56 11.15 13.89
CA SER A 237 0.83 9.88 13.78
C SER A 237 1.45 8.94 12.73
N VAL A 238 2.04 9.50 11.67
CA VAL A 238 2.58 8.78 10.50
C VAL A 238 3.78 7.91 10.89
N HIS A 239 3.66 6.61 10.67
CA HIS A 239 4.70 5.61 10.87
C HIS A 239 5.51 5.34 9.61
N THR A 240 4.82 5.21 8.48
CA THR A 240 5.40 4.95 7.15
C THR A 240 5.12 6.12 6.24
N LEU A 241 6.18 6.70 5.67
CA LEU A 241 6.08 7.77 4.69
C LEU A 241 6.66 7.28 3.36
N CYS A 242 5.87 7.36 2.29
CA CYS A 242 6.33 7.02 0.96
C CYS A 242 6.44 8.28 0.09
N LEU A 243 7.63 8.49 -0.46
CA LEU A 243 8.00 9.66 -1.24
C LEU A 243 8.73 9.23 -2.52
N ARG A 244 8.61 10.04 -3.56
CA ARG A 244 9.37 9.85 -4.80
C ARG A 244 10.42 10.92 -5.01
N ASP A 245 10.08 12.17 -4.70
CA ASP A 245 10.96 13.29 -4.97
C ASP A 245 10.87 14.33 -3.86
N LEU A 246 11.93 15.11 -3.71
CA LEU A 246 11.98 16.31 -2.88
C LEU A 246 12.49 17.45 -3.76
N ILE A 247 11.80 18.59 -3.71
CA ILE A 247 12.17 19.76 -4.51
C ILE A 247 13.39 20.50 -4.00
N GLU A 248 13.95 21.31 -4.89
CA GLU A 248 15.17 22.08 -4.69
C GLU A 248 14.91 23.21 -3.71
N GLY A 249 15.77 23.32 -2.71
CA GLY A 249 15.57 24.28 -1.63
C GLY A 249 14.55 23.83 -0.59
N PHE A 250 14.36 22.52 -0.40
CA PHE A 250 13.78 21.98 0.82
C PHE A 250 14.50 22.62 2.02
N ARG A 251 13.76 23.41 2.80
CA ARG A 251 14.28 24.06 4.00
C ARG A 251 13.68 23.35 5.19
N TYR A 252 14.51 22.77 6.02
CA TYR A 252 14.03 22.40 7.34
C TYR A 252 13.67 23.68 8.11
N ARG A 253 12.45 23.75 8.63
CA ARG A 253 12.05 24.81 9.55
C ARG A 253 12.40 24.33 10.96
N GLU A 254 13.45 24.90 11.54
CA GLU A 254 13.84 24.59 12.91
C GLU A 254 12.66 24.79 13.88
N GLN A 255 12.24 23.66 14.45
CA GLN A 255 11.58 23.49 15.74
C GLN A 255 10.19 24.10 15.97
N GLU A 256 9.21 23.20 16.03
CA GLU A 256 8.40 23.03 17.25
C GLU A 256 9.16 22.06 18.17
N GLN A 257 9.87 22.56 19.18
CA GLN A 257 10.54 21.71 20.17
C GLN A 257 9.50 20.86 20.91
N GLY A 258 9.75 19.54 20.99
CA GLY A 258 8.98 18.63 21.86
C GLY A 258 7.86 17.83 21.19
N THR A 259 7.56 18.07 19.91
CA THR A 259 6.56 17.25 19.20
C THR A 259 7.12 15.85 18.91
N PRO A 260 6.52 14.76 19.43
CA PRO A 260 7.01 13.41 19.21
C PRO A 260 6.86 12.98 17.75
N LEU A 261 7.89 12.37 17.19
CA LEU A 261 7.91 11.82 15.82
C LEU A 261 7.61 10.32 15.84
N SER A 262 6.56 9.91 15.12
CA SER A 262 6.19 8.49 14.96
C SER A 262 6.81 7.83 13.73
N LEU A 263 7.43 8.62 12.86
CA LEU A 263 8.04 8.13 11.62
C LEU A 263 9.14 7.11 11.94
N ARG A 264 9.01 5.90 11.40
CA ARG A 264 9.98 4.80 11.54
C ARG A 264 10.36 4.19 10.21
N GLU A 265 9.52 4.35 9.19
CA GLU A 265 9.71 3.74 7.89
C GLU A 265 9.62 4.78 6.77
N LEU A 266 10.55 4.68 5.84
CA LEU A 266 10.62 5.53 4.65
C LEU A 266 10.67 4.68 3.38
N VAL A 267 9.74 4.91 2.46
CA VAL A 267 9.74 4.28 1.14
C VAL A 267 10.15 5.33 0.11
N LEU A 268 11.27 5.10 -0.58
CA LEU A 268 11.86 5.99 -1.55
C LEU A 268 11.69 5.43 -2.95
N HIS A 269 10.94 6.13 -3.79
CA HIS A 269 10.92 5.87 -5.22
C HIS A 269 12.06 6.63 -5.89
N ALA A 270 13.16 5.92 -6.12
CA ALA A 270 14.32 6.44 -6.81
C ALA A 270 13.94 7.03 -8.18
N HIS A 271 14.39 8.26 -8.44
CA HIS A 271 14.07 8.96 -9.68
C HIS A 271 15.34 9.61 -10.26
N PRO A 272 15.53 9.63 -11.61
CA PRO A 272 16.74 10.19 -12.23
C PRO A 272 16.97 11.67 -11.95
N ARG A 273 15.91 12.42 -11.63
CA ARG A 273 16.00 13.84 -11.23
C ARG A 273 16.30 14.03 -9.74
N TRP A 274 17.02 13.08 -9.15
CA TRP A 274 17.34 13.10 -7.75
C TRP A 274 18.04 14.39 -7.32
N GLN A 275 17.59 14.93 -6.20
CA GLN A 275 18.16 16.13 -5.62
C GLN A 275 18.90 15.82 -4.33
N GLU A 276 20.18 15.52 -4.46
CA GLU A 276 21.03 15.05 -3.37
C GLU A 276 21.00 15.97 -2.14
N ALA A 277 21.02 17.29 -2.36
CA ALA A 277 20.99 18.27 -1.27
C ALA A 277 19.70 18.21 -0.45
N SER A 278 18.54 18.16 -1.10
CA SER A 278 17.22 18.13 -0.44
C SER A 278 17.03 16.85 0.36
N TRP A 279 17.41 15.72 -0.23
CA TRP A 279 17.33 14.43 0.44
C TRP A 279 18.32 14.26 1.57
N ARG A 280 19.54 14.77 1.41
CA ARG A 280 20.52 14.80 2.50
C ARG A 280 19.99 15.63 3.66
N SER A 281 19.38 16.78 3.41
CA SER A 281 18.77 17.60 4.46
C SER A 281 17.61 16.87 5.15
N PHE A 282 16.71 16.25 4.38
CA PHE A 282 15.59 15.47 4.91
C PHE A 282 16.08 14.31 5.78
N LEU A 283 17.01 13.49 5.28
CA LEU A 283 17.52 12.33 6.00
C LEU A 283 18.41 12.73 7.19
N HIS A 284 19.12 13.85 7.13
CA HIS A 284 19.84 14.34 8.30
C HIS A 284 18.90 14.63 9.47
N HIS A 285 17.71 15.16 9.18
CA HIS A 285 16.72 15.47 10.20
C HIS A 285 15.91 14.24 10.66
N TYR A 286 15.40 13.45 9.71
CA TYR A 286 14.49 12.34 10.02
C TYR A 286 15.18 10.97 10.15
N GLY A 287 16.36 10.80 9.55
CA GLY A 287 17.13 9.55 9.52
C GLY A 287 17.42 8.95 10.89
N PRO A 288 17.74 9.73 11.94
CA PRO A 288 17.91 9.19 13.29
C PRO A 288 16.67 8.47 13.85
N HIS A 289 15.47 8.74 13.33
CA HIS A 289 14.24 8.10 13.76
C HIS A 289 13.86 6.87 12.92
N LEU A 290 14.50 6.67 11.76
CA LEU A 290 14.17 5.59 10.85
C LEU A 290 14.78 4.27 11.30
N THR A 291 13.94 3.24 11.36
CA THR A 291 14.33 1.84 11.58
C THR A 291 14.20 1.01 10.32
N SER A 292 13.44 1.49 9.33
CA SER A 292 13.32 0.83 8.03
C SER A 292 13.37 1.82 6.87
N VAL A 293 14.07 1.44 5.80
CA VAL A 293 14.14 2.19 4.54
C VAL A 293 13.89 1.22 3.39
N GLN A 294 13.08 1.62 2.43
CA GLN A 294 12.87 0.89 1.19
C GLN A 294 13.31 1.73 0.01
N LEU A 295 14.14 1.18 -0.87
CA LEU A 295 14.63 1.85 -2.07
C LEU A 295 14.05 1.19 -3.30
N ARG A 296 13.24 1.94 -4.06
CA ARG A 296 12.56 1.48 -5.27
C ARG A 296 13.20 2.07 -6.51
N ALA A 297 14.22 1.41 -7.05
CA ALA A 297 14.96 1.82 -8.25
C ALA A 297 14.56 1.04 -9.50
N ILE A 298 13.26 1.10 -9.81
CA ILE A 298 12.64 0.31 -10.87
C ILE A 298 13.10 0.74 -12.27
N GLY A 299 13.53 1.99 -12.46
CA GLY A 299 13.94 2.51 -13.78
C GLY A 299 15.45 2.56 -14.01
N ASP A 300 16.23 2.66 -12.95
CA ASP A 300 17.67 2.93 -13.01
C ASP A 300 18.35 2.38 -11.75
N PRO A 301 18.95 1.18 -11.82
CA PRO A 301 19.59 0.55 -10.67
C PRO A 301 20.80 1.32 -10.14
N GLU A 302 21.47 2.13 -10.99
CA GLU A 302 22.64 2.90 -10.58
C GLU A 302 22.30 3.89 -9.47
N LEU A 303 21.04 4.36 -9.41
CA LEU A 303 20.59 5.26 -8.35
C LEU A 303 20.71 4.65 -6.95
N ILE A 304 20.64 3.31 -6.81
CA ILE A 304 20.82 2.66 -5.50
C ILE A 304 22.20 2.96 -4.92
N SER A 305 23.24 2.94 -5.78
CA SER A 305 24.61 3.28 -5.37
C SER A 305 24.75 4.72 -4.90
N VAL A 306 23.88 5.62 -5.37
CA VAL A 306 23.81 7.03 -4.94
C VAL A 306 23.08 7.16 -3.60
N TYR A 307 22.00 6.40 -3.38
CA TYR A 307 21.21 6.49 -2.14
C TYR A 307 21.89 5.88 -0.93
N LEU A 308 22.48 4.70 -1.10
CA LEU A 308 22.96 3.91 0.03
C LEU A 308 23.99 4.62 0.90
N PRO A 309 25.01 5.31 0.34
CA PRO A 309 25.95 6.07 1.16
C PRO A 309 25.27 7.12 2.03
N MET A 310 24.24 7.79 1.49
CA MET A 310 23.47 8.80 2.22
C MET A 310 22.66 8.17 3.35
N VAL A 311 21.92 7.09 3.06
CA VAL A 311 21.15 6.34 4.07
C VAL A 311 22.07 5.84 5.18
N LYS A 312 23.22 5.24 4.80
CA LYS A 312 24.23 4.77 5.74
C LYS A 312 24.77 5.86 6.65
N GLN A 313 24.99 7.06 6.12
CA GLN A 313 25.51 8.18 6.89
C GLN A 313 24.47 8.80 7.84
N THR A 314 23.20 8.81 7.45
CA THR A 314 22.15 9.61 8.11
C THR A 314 21.17 8.80 8.95
N CYS A 315 21.11 7.48 8.77
CA CYS A 315 20.14 6.59 9.43
C CYS A 315 20.87 5.60 10.37
N PRO A 316 21.38 6.05 11.53
CA PRO A 316 22.18 5.22 12.43
C PRO A 316 21.39 4.08 13.11
N ASN A 317 20.05 4.21 13.19
CA ASN A 317 19.17 3.23 13.83
C ASN A 317 18.49 2.29 12.84
N LEU A 318 18.95 2.27 11.59
CA LEU A 318 18.38 1.44 10.54
C LEU A 318 18.59 -0.04 10.87
N ARG A 319 17.51 -0.82 10.88
CA ARG A 319 17.55 -2.28 11.08
C ARG A 319 17.12 -3.05 9.85
N ARG A 320 16.20 -2.48 9.06
CA ARG A 320 15.63 -3.10 7.87
C ARG A 320 15.87 -2.25 6.63
N LEU A 321 16.48 -2.85 5.62
CA LEU A 321 16.58 -2.28 4.29
C LEU A 321 15.83 -3.17 3.31
N THR A 322 15.00 -2.58 2.46
CA THR A 322 14.36 -3.31 1.35
C THR A 322 14.81 -2.71 0.03
N LEU A 323 15.28 -3.54 -0.89
CA LEU A 323 15.71 -3.13 -2.22
C LEU A 323 14.78 -3.71 -3.28
N PHE A 324 14.26 -2.84 -4.15
CA PHE A 324 13.55 -3.27 -5.36
C PHE A 324 14.48 -3.06 -6.55
N LEU A 325 14.98 -4.17 -7.08
CA LEU A 325 16.01 -4.24 -8.11
C LEU A 325 15.41 -4.71 -9.45
N LEU A 326 16.12 -4.44 -10.55
CA LEU A 326 15.80 -5.05 -11.84
C LEU A 326 16.36 -6.48 -11.93
N SER A 327 17.53 -6.71 -11.35
CA SER A 327 18.31 -7.93 -11.43
C SER A 327 19.09 -8.17 -10.13
N PHE A 328 19.43 -9.43 -9.81
CA PHE A 328 20.35 -9.72 -8.70
C PHE A 328 21.77 -9.18 -8.94
N SER A 329 22.17 -8.98 -10.19
CA SER A 329 23.45 -8.34 -10.53
C SER A 329 23.53 -6.88 -10.08
N ASP A 330 22.38 -6.23 -9.84
CA ASP A 330 22.31 -4.86 -9.37
C ASP A 330 22.42 -4.78 -7.83
N MET A 331 22.55 -5.92 -7.15
CA MET A 331 22.60 -5.94 -5.69
C MET A 331 23.92 -5.32 -5.20
N PRO A 332 23.85 -4.28 -4.36
CA PRO A 332 25.04 -3.68 -3.79
C PRO A 332 25.61 -4.62 -2.72
N THR A 333 26.74 -5.23 -3.00
CA THR A 333 27.50 -6.04 -2.03
C THR A 333 28.31 -5.18 -1.08
N HIS A 334 28.74 -4.01 -1.55
CA HIS A 334 29.53 -3.06 -0.78
C HIS A 334 28.69 -1.82 -0.48
N SER A 335 28.98 -1.13 0.63
CA SER A 335 28.32 0.12 1.03
C SER A 335 26.92 -0.02 1.65
N LEU A 336 26.46 -1.22 1.98
CA LEU A 336 25.24 -1.36 2.79
C LEU A 336 25.46 -0.75 4.20
N PRO A 337 24.39 -0.15 4.78
CA PRO A 337 24.37 0.22 6.20
C PRO A 337 24.42 -1.01 7.10
N HIS A 338 24.75 -0.82 8.38
CA HIS A 338 24.58 -1.87 9.38
C HIS A 338 23.09 -2.14 9.55
N ILE A 339 22.65 -3.31 9.10
CA ILE A 339 21.26 -3.76 9.12
C ILE A 339 21.18 -5.18 9.65
N GLU A 340 20.02 -5.54 10.17
CA GLU A 340 19.66 -6.88 10.65
C GLU A 340 18.87 -7.66 9.59
N TYR A 341 18.16 -6.92 8.73
CA TYR A 341 17.22 -7.47 7.76
C TYR A 341 17.37 -6.83 6.38
N LEU A 342 17.49 -7.65 5.34
CA LEU A 342 17.52 -7.25 3.94
C LEU A 342 16.36 -7.89 3.16
N GLY A 343 15.38 -7.08 2.76
CA GLY A 343 14.33 -7.51 1.83
C GLY A 343 14.77 -7.30 0.38
N LEU A 344 14.54 -8.28 -0.49
CA LEU A 344 14.86 -8.21 -1.91
C LEU A 344 13.60 -8.47 -2.74
N SER A 345 13.26 -7.53 -3.62
CA SER A 345 12.22 -7.69 -4.64
C SER A 345 12.85 -7.47 -6.00
N ILE A 346 12.70 -8.42 -6.93
CA ILE A 346 13.27 -8.33 -8.28
C ILE A 346 12.13 -8.37 -9.30
N ARG A 347 12.23 -7.60 -10.38
CA ARG A 347 11.16 -7.52 -11.39
C ARG A 347 11.32 -8.45 -12.59
N ARG A 348 12.53 -8.89 -12.90
CA ARG A 348 12.79 -9.72 -14.09
C ARG A 348 12.64 -11.20 -13.75
N LEU A 349 12.25 -11.98 -14.75
CA LEU A 349 12.36 -13.44 -14.69
C LEU A 349 13.83 -13.82 -14.51
N GLN A 350 14.08 -14.77 -13.61
CA GLN A 350 15.42 -15.16 -13.23
C GLN A 350 15.73 -16.54 -13.83
N CYS A 351 16.91 -16.67 -14.42
CA CYS A 351 17.45 -17.96 -14.83
C CYS A 351 18.45 -18.48 -13.77
N ARG A 352 18.92 -19.71 -13.94
CA ARG A 352 19.90 -20.32 -13.01
C ARG A 352 21.10 -19.42 -12.70
N ALA A 353 21.73 -18.84 -13.72
CA ALA A 353 22.91 -17.98 -13.55
C ALA A 353 22.63 -16.74 -12.66
N MET A 354 21.38 -16.27 -12.65
CA MET A 354 20.97 -15.15 -11.81
C MET A 354 20.85 -15.53 -10.33
N PHE A 355 20.36 -16.75 -10.03
CA PHE A 355 20.37 -17.27 -8.66
C PHE A 355 21.80 -17.54 -8.18
N GLU A 356 22.67 -18.07 -9.04
CA GLU A 356 24.11 -18.19 -8.73
C GLU A 356 24.73 -16.82 -8.40
N THR A 357 24.33 -15.77 -9.12
CA THR A 357 24.73 -14.38 -8.82
C THR A 357 24.20 -13.92 -7.46
N LEU A 358 22.93 -14.19 -7.13
CA LEU A 358 22.35 -13.90 -5.82
C LEU A 358 23.19 -14.54 -4.71
N PHE A 359 23.39 -15.86 -4.75
CA PHE A 359 24.08 -16.58 -3.67
C PHE A 359 25.54 -16.17 -3.54
N SER A 360 26.22 -15.89 -4.66
CA SER A 360 27.59 -15.33 -4.64
C SER A 360 27.62 -14.00 -3.90
N ALA A 361 26.65 -13.14 -4.17
CA ALA A 361 26.57 -11.83 -3.53
C ALA A 361 26.13 -11.93 -2.05
N LEU A 362 25.25 -12.87 -1.69
CA LEU A 362 24.90 -13.14 -0.30
C LEU A 362 26.08 -13.65 0.52
N LEU A 363 26.99 -14.44 -0.09
CA LEU A 363 28.21 -14.89 0.57
C LEU A 363 29.11 -13.70 0.95
N VAL A 364 29.29 -12.75 0.01
CA VAL A 364 30.03 -11.51 0.28
C VAL A 364 29.35 -10.71 1.41
N LEU A 365 28.02 -10.56 1.37
CA LEU A 365 27.29 -9.84 2.40
C LEU A 365 27.42 -10.48 3.78
N LYS A 366 27.39 -11.82 3.86
CA LYS A 366 27.57 -12.55 5.12
C LYS A 366 28.94 -12.28 5.75
N GLU A 367 29.98 -12.15 4.95
CA GLU A 367 31.34 -11.85 5.41
C GLU A 367 31.53 -10.38 5.79
N GLU A 368 30.97 -9.46 4.99
CA GLU A 368 31.16 -8.02 5.17
C GLU A 368 30.19 -7.37 6.19
N LEU A 369 29.02 -7.98 6.43
CA LEU A 369 27.97 -7.44 7.30
C LEU A 369 27.56 -8.45 8.37
N PRO A 370 28.34 -8.59 9.45
CA PRO A 370 28.04 -9.55 10.51
C PRO A 370 26.74 -9.26 11.28
N THR A 371 26.18 -8.06 11.13
CA THR A 371 24.88 -7.69 11.71
C THR A 371 23.70 -8.22 10.90
N LEU A 372 23.90 -8.58 9.62
CA LEU A 372 22.83 -9.03 8.75
C LEU A 372 22.48 -10.48 9.08
N HIS A 373 21.24 -10.69 9.53
CA HIS A 373 20.76 -12.00 10.00
C HIS A 373 19.70 -12.60 9.09
N ILE A 374 18.91 -11.77 8.42
CA ILE A 374 17.78 -12.22 7.61
C ILE A 374 17.86 -11.57 6.23
N VAL A 375 17.78 -12.40 5.20
CA VAL A 375 17.53 -11.98 3.82
C VAL A 375 16.20 -12.56 3.40
N GLN A 376 15.25 -11.73 3.00
CA GLN A 376 13.93 -12.18 2.56
C GLN A 376 13.73 -11.91 1.07
N LEU A 377 13.32 -12.94 0.32
CA LEU A 377 12.85 -12.79 -1.06
C LEU A 377 11.37 -12.42 -1.05
N LEU A 378 11.04 -11.19 -1.42
CA LEU A 378 9.69 -10.64 -1.29
C LEU A 378 8.72 -11.03 -2.40
N ASP A 379 9.24 -11.50 -3.54
CA ASP A 379 8.43 -11.84 -4.72
C ASP A 379 8.12 -13.36 -4.72
N GLN A 380 6.83 -13.68 -4.67
CA GLN A 380 6.35 -15.06 -4.65
C GLN A 380 6.82 -15.85 -5.89
N GLN A 381 6.73 -15.26 -7.08
CA GLN A 381 7.10 -15.95 -8.32
C GLN A 381 8.59 -16.29 -8.34
N ILE A 382 9.43 -15.41 -7.81
CA ILE A 382 10.88 -15.66 -7.70
C ILE A 382 11.17 -16.83 -6.76
N VAL A 383 10.48 -16.89 -5.62
CA VAL A 383 10.62 -18.00 -4.67
C VAL A 383 10.18 -19.31 -5.33
N GLU A 384 9.03 -19.31 -6.00
CA GLU A 384 8.52 -20.48 -6.72
C GLU A 384 9.50 -20.94 -7.82
N ASP A 385 10.06 -20.01 -8.60
CA ASP A 385 11.02 -20.33 -9.66
C ASP A 385 12.35 -20.86 -9.09
N LEU A 386 12.79 -20.32 -7.94
CA LEU A 386 13.96 -20.80 -7.21
C LEU A 386 13.76 -22.24 -6.75
N LEU A 387 12.67 -22.51 -6.05
CA LEU A 387 12.38 -23.82 -5.47
C LEU A 387 12.07 -24.88 -6.54
N ARG A 388 11.37 -24.50 -7.62
CA ARG A 388 10.92 -25.44 -8.64
C ARG A 388 11.99 -25.80 -9.67
N TYR A 389 12.81 -24.82 -10.08
CA TYR A 389 13.74 -25.00 -11.20
C TYR A 389 15.22 -24.91 -10.81
N ASN A 390 15.53 -24.37 -9.64
CA ASN A 390 16.90 -24.06 -9.23
C ASN A 390 17.24 -24.60 -7.85
N LEU A 391 16.52 -25.64 -7.39
CA LEU A 391 16.78 -26.31 -6.13
C LEU A 391 18.25 -26.72 -5.92
N PRO A 392 19.00 -27.21 -6.94
CA PRO A 392 20.43 -27.51 -6.77
C PRO A 392 21.25 -26.31 -6.29
N VAL A 393 20.93 -25.09 -6.73
CA VAL A 393 21.65 -23.88 -6.31
C VAL A 393 21.38 -23.57 -4.84
N VAL A 394 20.17 -23.83 -4.35
CA VAL A 394 19.83 -23.69 -2.92
C VAL A 394 20.57 -24.74 -2.10
N SER A 395 20.58 -26.00 -2.56
CA SER A 395 21.33 -27.08 -1.91
C SER A 395 22.81 -26.75 -1.81
N ASP A 396 23.43 -26.29 -2.89
CA ASP A 396 24.84 -25.86 -2.90
C ASP A 396 25.11 -24.75 -1.88
N ALA A 397 24.20 -23.77 -1.76
CA ALA A 397 24.31 -22.69 -0.78
C ALA A 397 24.19 -23.19 0.69
N VAL A 398 23.31 -24.18 0.94
CA VAL A 398 23.19 -24.82 2.26
C VAL A 398 24.46 -25.62 2.57
N GLU A 399 24.98 -26.40 1.62
CA GLU A 399 26.22 -27.18 1.79
C GLU A 399 27.45 -26.31 2.04
N GLN A 400 27.50 -25.14 1.41
CA GLN A 400 28.54 -24.12 1.66
C GLN A 400 28.37 -23.40 3.01
N GLY A 401 27.33 -23.73 3.77
CA GLY A 401 27.04 -23.13 5.07
C GLY A 401 26.65 -21.66 4.97
N LEU A 402 26.20 -21.17 3.81
CA LEU A 402 25.70 -19.81 3.64
C LEU A 402 24.46 -19.61 4.51
N ILE A 403 23.51 -20.55 4.40
CA ILE A 403 22.24 -20.57 5.14
C ILE A 403 22.44 -21.35 6.45
N GLY A 404 22.12 -20.73 7.59
CA GLY A 404 22.20 -21.35 8.91
C GLY A 404 21.61 -20.46 10.01
N ASP A 405 21.83 -20.81 11.27
CA ASP A 405 21.18 -20.14 12.42
C ASP A 405 21.48 -18.63 12.51
N ALA A 406 22.69 -18.21 12.12
CA ALA A 406 23.12 -16.82 12.18
C ALA A 406 22.75 -16.00 10.92
N PHE A 407 22.42 -16.67 9.81
CA PHE A 407 22.11 -16.05 8.52
C PHE A 407 21.03 -16.85 7.79
N ARG A 408 19.80 -16.34 7.85
CA ARG A 408 18.60 -16.99 7.33
C ARG A 408 18.21 -16.38 5.98
N LEU A 409 17.94 -17.25 5.01
CA LEU A 409 17.27 -16.87 3.77
C LEU A 409 15.80 -17.26 3.91
N GLU A 410 14.90 -16.30 3.76
CA GLU A 410 13.46 -16.46 3.94
C GLU A 410 12.70 -16.27 2.62
N ASP A 411 11.56 -16.96 2.49
CA ASP A 411 10.59 -16.77 1.42
C ASP A 411 9.73 -15.50 1.61
N HIS A 412 8.80 -15.27 0.70
CA HIS A 412 7.91 -14.10 0.69
C HIS A 412 6.93 -14.03 1.88
N ASP A 413 6.75 -15.14 2.59
CA ASP A 413 5.94 -15.28 3.81
C ASP A 413 6.78 -15.22 5.09
N GLY A 414 8.12 -15.20 4.98
CA GLY A 414 9.04 -15.15 6.11
C GLY A 414 9.42 -16.54 6.64
N ASN A 415 9.05 -17.61 5.93
CA ASN A 415 9.49 -18.95 6.29
C ASN A 415 10.94 -19.15 5.83
N PRO A 416 11.79 -19.85 6.60
CA PRO A 416 13.12 -20.19 6.14
C PRO A 416 13.05 -21.04 4.87
N LEU A 417 13.88 -20.74 3.89
CA LEU A 417 14.11 -21.60 2.74
C LEU A 417 14.95 -22.81 3.19
N SER A 418 14.29 -23.86 3.69
CA SER A 418 14.90 -25.16 3.94
C SER A 418 14.89 -25.98 2.63
N GLY A 419 16.03 -26.57 2.28
CA GLY A 419 16.14 -27.45 1.11
C GLY A 419 15.53 -28.85 1.28
N GLU A 420 14.58 -29.02 2.20
CA GLU A 420 13.92 -30.30 2.52
C GLU A 420 12.47 -30.36 2.06
#